data_AF-A0A1X0Q8L0-F1
#
_entry.id   AF-A0A1X0Q8L0-F1
#
_cell.length_a   1.000
_cell.length_b   1.000
_cell.length_c   1.000
_cell.angle_alpha   90.00
_cell.angle_beta   90.00
_cell.angle_gamma   90.00
#
_symmetry.space_group_name_H-M   'P 1'
#
loop_
_entity.id
_entity.type
_entity.pdbx_description
1 polymer ?
#
loop_
_entity_poly.entity_id
_entity_poly.type
_entity_poly.pdbx_seq_one_letter_code
_entity_poly.pdbx_strand_id
1 'polypeptide(L)'
;MNHWYARVFEPLSRGPVVKLVEFIRTKGVLKRYVQCVSCNQDMVKRPYTRNRDGLAFRCLTTSCINYKKYFSIRNESLLSNLNVSLSSILKACFKWLNNLHKYKKDLRLMWVMIVQ
;
A
#
# COMPACT_ATOMS: atom_id res chain seq x y z
N MET A 1 -20.74 10.47 9.41
CA MET A 1 -19.49 9.80 8.96
C MET A 1 -19.86 8.36 8.63
N ASN A 2 -19.58 7.87 7.42
CA ASN A 2 -20.11 6.57 6.97
C ASN A 2 -19.64 5.42 7.89
N HIS A 3 -20.55 4.52 8.27
CA HIS A 3 -20.31 3.40 9.21
C HIS A 3 -19.06 2.55 8.85
N TRP A 4 -18.74 2.44 7.56
CA TRP A 4 -17.52 1.77 7.08
C TRP A 4 -16.22 2.48 7.46
N TYR A 5 -16.22 3.82 7.52
CA TYR A 5 -15.05 4.60 7.96
C TYR A 5 -14.69 4.29 9.41
N ALA A 6 -15.69 4.31 10.31
CA ALA A 6 -15.48 4.03 11.72
C ALA A 6 -15.09 2.56 11.97
N ARG A 7 -15.68 1.60 11.23
CA ARG A 7 -15.42 0.17 11.45
C ARG A 7 -14.14 -0.36 10.80
N VAL A 8 -13.72 0.19 9.67
CA VAL A 8 -12.62 -0.37 8.87
C VAL A 8 -11.47 0.61 8.76
N PHE A 9 -11.75 1.84 8.30
CA PHE A 9 -10.69 2.81 8.05
C PHE A 9 -9.99 3.28 9.32
N GLU A 10 -10.76 3.69 10.34
CA GLU A 10 -10.20 4.24 11.57
C GLU A 10 -9.26 3.24 12.29
N PRO A 11 -9.66 1.96 12.51
CA PRO A 11 -8.77 0.94 13.06
C PRO A 11 -7.53 0.67 12.20
N LEU A 12 -7.65 0.69 10.86
CA LEU A 12 -6.51 0.47 9.96
C LEU A 12 -5.54 1.67 9.95
N SER A 13 -6.07 2.88 10.03
CA SER A 13 -5.29 4.12 9.94
C SER A 13 -4.54 4.46 11.23
N ARG A 14 -5.07 4.04 12.38
CA ARG A 14 -4.48 4.21 13.71
C ARG A 14 -3.75 2.96 14.20
N GLY A 15 -3.98 1.82 13.57
CA GLY A 15 -3.39 0.55 13.94
C GLY A 15 -1.96 0.35 13.41
N PRO A 16 -1.40 -0.86 13.60
CA PRO A 16 -0.05 -1.19 13.13
C PRO A 16 0.09 -1.04 11.61
N VAL A 17 1.18 -0.42 11.16
CA VAL A 17 1.44 -0.16 9.74
C VAL A 17 1.46 -1.45 8.91
N VAL A 18 1.86 -2.58 9.50
CA VAL A 18 1.81 -3.90 8.86
C VAL A 18 0.41 -4.24 8.37
N LYS A 19 -0.62 -4.00 9.19
CA LYS A 19 -2.02 -4.27 8.82
C LYS A 19 -2.49 -3.35 7.69
N LEU A 20 -2.08 -2.08 7.71
CA LEU A 20 -2.38 -1.12 6.65
C LEU A 20 -1.74 -1.57 5.31
N VAL A 21 -0.47 -1.95 5.32
CA VAL A 21 0.24 -2.43 4.12
C VAL A 21 -0.40 -3.72 3.59
N GLU A 22 -0.75 -4.66 4.46
CA GLU A 22 -1.42 -5.90 4.06
C GLU A 22 -2.81 -5.65 3.47
N PHE A 23 -3.60 -4.75 4.07
CA PHE A 23 -4.88 -4.33 3.49
C PHE A 23 -4.69 -3.70 2.10
N ILE A 24 -3.72 -2.82 1.90
CA ILE A 24 -3.47 -2.20 0.60
C ILE A 24 -3.02 -3.24 -0.44
N ARG A 25 -2.29 -4.28 -0.02
CA ARG A 25 -1.93 -5.43 -0.88
C ARG A 25 -3.13 -6.29 -1.26
N THR A 26 -4.09 -6.53 -0.35
CA THR A 26 -5.31 -7.29 -0.71
C THR A 26 -6.19 -6.53 -1.70
N LYS A 27 -5.97 -5.23 -1.86
CA LYS A 27 -6.59 -4.39 -2.90
C LYS A 27 -5.75 -4.25 -4.17
N GLY A 28 -4.65 -4.99 -4.31
CA GLY A 28 -3.80 -4.97 -5.51
C GLY A 28 -2.98 -3.70 -5.73
N VAL A 29 -3.07 -2.71 -4.84
CA VAL A 29 -2.39 -1.41 -5.00
C VAL A 29 -0.89 -1.51 -4.73
N LEU A 30 -0.48 -2.41 -3.84
CA LEU A 30 0.93 -2.72 -3.56
C LEU A 30 1.24 -4.16 -3.97
N LYS A 31 2.45 -4.39 -4.48
CA LYS A 31 2.93 -5.74 -4.78
C LYS A 31 3.16 -6.53 -3.49
N ARG A 32 2.81 -7.81 -3.53
CA ARG A 32 3.08 -8.76 -2.43
C ARG A 32 4.52 -9.25 -2.47
N TYR A 33 5.00 -9.56 -3.67
CA TYR A 33 6.34 -10.05 -3.96
C TYR A 33 6.98 -9.14 -5.00
N VAL A 34 8.26 -8.89 -4.83
CA VAL A 34 9.08 -8.07 -5.74
C VAL A 34 10.44 -8.74 -5.82
N GLN A 35 10.91 -8.96 -7.04
CA GLN A 35 12.22 -9.57 -7.30
C GLN A 35 13.31 -8.51 -7.26
N CYS A 36 14.50 -8.90 -6.80
CA CYS A 36 15.66 -8.00 -6.85
C CYS A 36 16.15 -7.86 -8.29
N VAL A 37 16.27 -6.63 -8.77
CA VAL A 37 16.73 -6.31 -10.14
C VAL A 37 18.10 -6.87 -10.52
N SER A 38 18.93 -7.24 -9.54
CA SER A 38 20.30 -7.73 -9.79
C SER A 38 20.45 -9.24 -9.73
N CYS A 39 19.59 -9.97 -8.99
CA CYS A 39 19.68 -11.43 -8.86
C CYS A 39 18.39 -12.18 -9.20
N ASN A 40 17.32 -11.47 -9.53
CA ASN A 40 15.97 -11.98 -9.82
C ASN A 40 15.37 -12.87 -8.73
N GLN A 41 15.93 -12.86 -7.52
CA GLN A 41 15.37 -13.57 -6.37
C GLN A 41 14.34 -12.70 -5.65
N ASP A 42 13.32 -13.34 -5.10
CA ASP A 42 12.30 -12.67 -4.31
C ASP A 42 12.91 -11.98 -3.08
N MET A 43 12.54 -10.72 -2.90
CA MET A 43 12.94 -9.95 -1.72
C MET A 43 11.98 -10.19 -0.56
N VAL A 44 12.53 -10.16 0.66
CA VAL A 44 11.77 -10.41 1.88
C VAL A 44 11.32 -9.10 2.52
N LYS A 45 10.07 -9.04 2.96
CA LYS A 45 9.52 -7.92 3.76
C LYS A 45 10.19 -7.86 5.13
N ARG A 46 10.75 -6.71 5.50
CA ARG A 46 11.36 -6.46 6.82
C ARG A 46 10.93 -5.10 7.39
N PRO A 47 10.84 -4.96 8.73
CA PRO A 47 10.73 -3.65 9.36
C PRO A 47 11.86 -2.73 8.94
N TYR A 48 11.52 -1.46 8.66
CA TYR A 48 12.48 -0.45 8.29
C TYR A 48 11.99 0.94 8.72
N THR A 49 12.55 1.47 9.79
CA THR A 49 12.09 2.72 10.42
C THR A 49 12.59 3.98 9.73
N ARG A 50 13.62 3.88 8.88
CA ARG A 50 14.17 5.03 8.14
C ARG A 50 13.31 5.44 6.94
N ASN A 51 12.24 4.71 6.63
CA ASN A 51 11.24 5.15 5.66
C ASN A 51 9.91 5.44 6.34
N ARG A 52 9.03 6.14 5.62
CA ARG A 52 7.68 6.53 6.11
C ARG A 52 6.69 5.37 6.25
N ASP A 53 7.01 4.23 5.65
CA ASP A 53 6.12 3.07 5.57
C ASP A 53 6.40 2.05 6.67
N GLY A 54 7.45 2.25 7.48
CA GLY A 54 7.88 1.35 8.54
C GLY A 54 8.31 -0.05 8.07
N LEU A 55 8.33 -0.28 6.76
CA LEU A 55 8.51 -1.56 6.10
C LEU A 55 9.26 -1.35 4.78
N ALA A 56 10.10 -2.32 4.43
CA ALA A 56 10.85 -2.35 3.19
C ALA A 56 11.01 -3.79 2.68
N PHE A 57 11.28 -3.93 1.40
CA PHE A 57 11.83 -5.17 0.85
C PHE A 57 13.34 -5.22 1.09
N ARG A 58 13.87 -6.42 1.31
CA ARG A 58 15.31 -6.65 1.51
C ARG A 58 15.75 -7.87 0.74
N CYS A 59 16.79 -7.72 -0.07
CA CYS A 59 17.43 -8.86 -0.74
C CYS A 59 18.28 -9.64 0.27
N LEU A 60 18.08 -10.96 0.35
CA LEU A 60 18.81 -11.85 1.26
C LEU A 60 19.73 -12.84 0.52
N THR A 61 19.84 -12.73 -0.80
CA THR A 61 20.77 -13.53 -1.61
C THR A 61 22.20 -13.07 -1.36
N THR A 62 23.02 -13.92 -0.74
CA THR A 62 24.39 -13.58 -0.31
C THR A 62 25.33 -13.24 -1.46
N SER A 63 25.15 -13.86 -2.63
CA SER A 63 25.93 -13.58 -3.85
C SER A 63 25.50 -12.32 -4.61
N CYS A 64 24.43 -11.64 -4.19
CA CYS A 64 23.90 -10.49 -4.90
C CYS A 64 24.60 -9.19 -4.49
N ILE A 65 24.90 -8.32 -5.47
CA ILE A 65 25.42 -6.96 -5.23
C ILE A 65 24.47 -6.08 -4.38
N ASN A 66 23.19 -6.46 -4.31
CA ASN A 66 22.17 -5.80 -3.49
C ASN A 66 21.88 -6.54 -2.18
N TYR A 67 22.72 -7.50 -1.79
CA TYR A 67 22.57 -8.20 -0.51
C TYR A 67 22.39 -7.21 0.64
N LYS A 68 21.39 -7.48 1.49
CA LYS A 68 20.99 -6.67 2.64
C LYS A 68 20.53 -5.24 2.34
N LYS A 69 20.53 -4.77 1.08
CA LYS A 69 19.97 -3.46 0.70
C LYS A 69 18.45 -3.44 0.87
N TYR A 70 17.94 -2.28 1.22
CA TYR A 70 16.51 -2.02 1.43
C TYR A 70 15.90 -1.34 0.21
N PHE A 71 14.70 -1.76 -0.15
CA PHE A 71 13.91 -1.22 -1.25
C PHE A 71 12.52 -0.85 -0.74
N SER A 72 11.92 0.17 -1.33
CA SER A 72 10.57 0.62 -0.95
C SER A 72 9.55 -0.51 -1.08
N ILE A 73 8.62 -0.64 -0.13
CA ILE A 73 7.45 -1.54 -0.30
C ILE A 73 6.54 -1.12 -1.46
N ARG A 74 6.73 0.10 -1.96
CA ARG A 74 6.01 0.69 -3.10
C ARG A 74 6.70 0.40 -4.43
N ASN A 75 7.82 -0.34 -4.44
CA ASN A 75 8.50 -0.69 -5.68
C ASN A 75 7.53 -1.42 -6.62
N GLU A 76 7.60 -1.10 -7.92
CA GLU A 76 6.74 -1.69 -8.96
C GLU A 76 5.23 -1.61 -8.67
N SER A 77 4.81 -0.54 -7.99
CA SER A 77 3.41 -0.25 -7.67
C SER A 77 3.01 1.15 -8.13
N LEU A 78 1.70 1.39 -8.20
CA LEU A 78 1.15 2.72 -8.52
C LEU A 78 1.57 3.81 -7.52
N LEU A 79 2.03 3.44 -6.33
CA LEU A 79 2.42 4.37 -5.27
C LEU A 79 3.92 4.66 -5.23
N SER A 80 4.71 4.11 -6.17
CA SER A 80 6.18 4.18 -6.17
C SER A 80 6.72 5.62 -6.05
N ASN A 81 6.08 6.56 -6.76
CA ASN A 81 6.51 7.95 -6.85
C ASN A 81 5.76 8.89 -5.90
N LEU A 82 4.82 8.37 -5.10
CA LEU A 82 4.03 9.22 -4.22
C LEU A 82 4.79 9.55 -2.93
N ASN A 83 5.06 10.83 -2.72
CA ASN A 83 5.72 11.35 -1.54
C ASN A 83 4.75 11.61 -0.37
N VAL A 84 3.78 10.71 -0.13
CA VAL A 84 2.73 10.85 0.90
C VAL A 84 2.61 9.54 1.70
N SER A 85 2.22 9.59 2.97
CA SER A 85 2.02 8.38 3.79
C SER A 85 0.86 7.52 3.26
N LEU A 86 0.95 6.19 3.42
CA LEU A 86 -0.12 5.28 3.00
C LEU A 86 -1.45 5.59 3.68
N SER A 87 -1.41 6.01 4.96
CA SER A 87 -2.60 6.42 5.70
C SER A 87 -3.24 7.66 5.07
N SER A 88 -2.46 8.67 4.70
CA SER A 88 -2.97 9.88 4.03
C SER A 88 -3.52 9.60 2.64
N ILE A 89 -2.85 8.73 1.86
CA ILE A 89 -3.37 8.28 0.56
C ILE A 89 -4.74 7.62 0.74
N LEU A 90 -4.85 6.71 1.71
CA LEU A 90 -6.11 6.06 2.00
C LEU A 90 -7.18 7.06 2.46
N LYS A 91 -6.87 8.02 3.35
CA LYS A 91 -7.81 9.09 3.74
C LYS A 91 -8.34 9.88 2.54
N ALA A 92 -7.45 10.25 1.62
CA ALA A 92 -7.79 10.99 0.42
C ALA A 92 -8.75 10.18 -0.48
N CYS A 93 -8.43 8.91 -0.75
CA CYS A 93 -9.30 8.00 -1.50
C CYS A 93 -10.69 7.89 -0.86
N PHE A 94 -10.77 7.72 0.46
CA PHE A 94 -12.05 7.64 1.16
C PHE A 94 -12.85 8.94 1.10
N LYS A 95 -12.22 10.10 1.33
CA LYS A 95 -12.89 11.40 1.20
C LYS A 95 -13.41 11.61 -0.22
N TRP A 96 -12.61 11.27 -1.23
CA TRP A 96 -12.99 11.34 -2.63
C TRP A 96 -14.22 10.46 -2.93
N LEU A 97 -14.20 9.19 -2.52
CA LEU A 97 -15.31 8.26 -2.71
C LEU A 97 -16.60 8.72 -1.99
N ASN A 98 -16.49 9.24 -0.77
CA ASN A 98 -17.65 9.75 -0.03
C ASN A 98 -18.23 11.01 -0.68
N ASN A 99 -17.38 11.91 -1.18
CA ASN A 99 -17.83 13.06 -1.95
C ASN A 99 -18.50 12.60 -3.25
N LEU A 100 -17.91 11.65 -3.98
CA LEU A 100 -18.55 11.06 -5.15
C LEU A 100 -19.92 10.46 -4.81
N HIS A 101 -20.08 9.76 -3.69
CA HIS A 101 -21.39 9.22 -3.27
C HIS A 101 -22.41 10.32 -2.93
N LYS A 102 -21.95 11.48 -2.43
CA LYS A 102 -22.79 12.67 -2.22
C LYS A 102 -23.29 13.25 -3.56
N TYR A 103 -22.49 13.14 -4.62
CA TYR A 103 -22.84 13.62 -5.97
C TYR A 103 -23.44 12.52 -6.88
N LYS A 104 -23.35 11.24 -6.50
CA LYS A 104 -23.85 10.08 -7.25
C LYS A 104 -25.07 9.46 -6.57
N LYS A 105 -26.25 10.06 -6.77
CA LYS A 105 -27.45 9.25 -7.04
C LYS A 105 -27.41 8.61 -8.44
N ASP A 106 -26.44 8.98 -9.29
CA ASP A 106 -26.47 8.67 -10.74
C ASP A 106 -25.33 7.84 -11.36
N LEU A 107 -24.36 7.26 -10.63
CA LEU A 107 -23.32 6.45 -11.32
C LEU A 107 -22.81 5.26 -10.50
N ARG A 108 -23.53 4.13 -10.62
CA ARG A 108 -23.16 2.77 -10.17
C ARG A 108 -21.85 2.22 -10.79
N LEU A 109 -21.18 2.92 -11.69
CA LEU A 109 -20.13 2.35 -12.56
C LEU A 109 -18.68 2.37 -12.02
N MET A 110 -18.38 2.94 -10.85
CA MET A 110 -16.97 3.01 -10.37
C MET A 110 -16.54 1.92 -9.39
N TRP A 111 -17.46 1.08 -8.91
CA TRP A 111 -17.09 -0.06 -8.04
C TRP A 111 -16.30 -1.15 -8.77
N VAL A 112 -16.40 -1.20 -10.11
CA VAL A 112 -15.73 -2.21 -10.95
C VAL A 112 -14.21 -2.00 -11.03
N MET A 113 -13.69 -0.79 -10.84
CA MET A 113 -12.25 -0.51 -11.02
C MET A 113 -11.39 -0.73 -9.76
N ILE A 114 -11.99 -0.93 -8.58
CA ILE A 114 -11.27 -1.08 -7.30
C ILE A 114 -11.36 -2.54 -6.78
N VAL A 115 -12.22 -3.36 -7.38
CA VAL A 115 -12.42 -4.77 -7.01
C VAL A 115 -12.34 -5.63 -8.26
N GLN A 116 -11.14 -5.78 -8.80
CA GLN A 116 -10.73 -6.90 -9.66
C GLN A 116 -9.28 -7.25 -9.31
#